data_AF-A0AAW2N7N2-F1
#
_entry.id   AF-A0AAW2N7N2-F1
#
_cell.length_a   1.000
_cell.length_b   1.000
_cell.length_c   1.000
_cell.angle_alpha   90.00
_cell.angle_beta   90.00
_cell.angle_gamma   90.00
#
_symmetry.space_group_name_H-M   'P 1'
#
loop_
_entity.id
_entity.type
_entity.pdbx_description
1 polymer ?
#
loop_
_entity_poly.entity_id
_entity_poly.type
_entity_poly.pdbx_seq_one_letter_code
_entity_poly.pdbx_strand_id
1 'polypeptide(L)'
;MINSLLLTSGLPKYLWGEALNTACHILNRVPLKHNTSTLFELWKGRKPSLKYFRVWGCLAKVLVPEHKRKKLGPKTVDAVFLGYVEKSYALRFLVIKSKIPGIEVNTIVEFCDAVFLEDVFPMKTGIPSSVSLEDSLASTSIS
;
A
#
# COMPACT_ATOMS: atom_id res chain seq x y z
N MET A 1 8.62 14.49 -6.74
CA MET A 1 8.11 13.18 -6.29
C MET A 1 6.71 13.28 -5.67
N ILE A 2 6.45 14.21 -4.76
CA ILE A 2 5.12 14.34 -4.11
C ILE A 2 4.01 14.60 -5.13
N ASN A 3 4.16 15.63 -5.97
CA ASN A 3 3.16 15.97 -6.99
C ASN A 3 2.93 14.82 -7.96
N SER A 4 3.99 14.12 -8.38
CA SER A 4 3.87 12.96 -9.26
C SER A 4 3.12 11.81 -8.59
N LEU A 5 3.33 11.56 -7.30
CA LEU A 5 2.61 10.53 -6.55
C LEU A 5 1.10 10.87 -6.50
N LEU A 6 0.76 12.09 -6.08
CA LEU A 6 -0.63 12.60 -6.01
C LEU A 6 -1.35 12.55 -7.37
N LEU A 7 -0.69 13.06 -8.42
CA LEU A 7 -1.26 13.08 -9.76
C LEU A 7 -1.37 11.69 -10.37
N THR A 8 -0.47 10.75 -10.02
CA THR A 8 -0.51 9.38 -10.56
C THR A 8 -1.61 8.56 -9.92
N SER A 9 -1.83 8.70 -8.60
CA SER A 9 -2.85 7.94 -7.90
C SER A 9 -4.26 8.54 -7.97
N GLY A 10 -4.38 9.85 -8.21
CA GLY A 10 -5.67 10.56 -8.12
C GLY A 10 -6.14 10.79 -6.68
N LEU A 11 -5.26 10.61 -5.69
CA LEU A 11 -5.60 10.86 -4.30
C LEU A 11 -5.80 12.37 -4.01
N PRO A 12 -6.68 12.72 -3.06
CA PRO A 12 -6.96 14.10 -2.71
C PRO A 12 -5.74 14.79 -2.08
N LYS A 13 -5.63 16.10 -2.30
CA LYS A 13 -4.46 16.91 -1.90
C LYS A 13 -4.19 16.89 -0.39
N TYR A 14 -5.18 16.67 0.48
CA TYR A 14 -4.96 16.64 1.93
C TYR A 14 -4.03 15.48 2.38
N LEU A 15 -3.86 14.45 1.54
CA LEU A 15 -2.94 13.33 1.80
C LEU A 15 -1.48 13.61 1.40
N TRP A 16 -1.14 14.86 1.08
CA TRP A 16 0.22 15.23 0.68
C TRP A 16 1.29 14.87 1.73
N GLY A 17 0.95 14.84 3.02
CA GLY A 17 1.86 14.44 4.09
C GLY A 17 2.27 12.96 4.00
N GLU A 18 1.33 12.08 3.67
CA GLU A 18 1.61 10.64 3.46
C GLU A 18 2.43 10.41 2.19
N ALA A 19 2.15 11.19 1.14
CA ALA A 19 2.96 11.20 -0.08
C ALA A 19 4.39 11.70 0.18
N LEU A 20 4.57 12.73 1.01
CA LEU A 20 5.86 13.24 1.44
C LEU A 20 6.65 12.17 2.21
N ASN A 21 6.02 11.52 3.21
CA ASN A 21 6.66 10.46 3.99
C ASN A 21 7.13 9.31 3.10
N THR A 22 6.28 8.87 2.16
CA THR A 22 6.63 7.82 1.21
C THR A 22 7.78 8.25 0.29
N ALA A 23 7.74 9.47 -0.23
CA ALA A 23 8.80 10.01 -1.09
C ALA A 23 10.15 10.06 -0.35
N CYS A 24 10.17 10.57 0.88
CA CYS A 24 11.37 10.60 1.73
C CYS A 24 11.88 9.18 2.00
N HIS A 25 10.98 8.24 2.31
CA HIS A 25 11.34 6.85 2.59
C HIS A 25 11.99 6.14 1.39
N ILE A 26 11.48 6.41 0.18
CA ILE A 26 12.05 5.92 -1.08
C ILE A 26 13.40 6.58 -1.36
N LEU A 27 13.48 7.91 -1.29
CA LEU A 27 14.71 8.66 -1.59
C LEU A 27 15.88 8.25 -0.70
N ASN A 28 15.62 7.90 0.56
CA ASN A 28 16.66 7.44 1.48
C ASN A 28 17.24 6.07 1.10
N ARG A 29 16.54 5.27 0.29
CA ARG A 29 16.86 3.86 -0.01
C ARG A 29 17.11 3.58 -1.48
N VAL A 30 17.01 4.58 -2.34
CA VAL A 30 17.39 4.50 -3.75
C VAL A 30 18.72 5.22 -3.92
N PRO A 31 19.72 4.62 -4.61
CA PRO A 31 21.00 5.28 -4.82
C PRO A 31 20.82 6.48 -5.73
N LEU A 32 21.45 7.60 -5.39
CA LEU A 32 21.52 8.75 -6.28
C LEU A 32 22.50 8.46 -7.42
N LYS A 33 22.28 9.04 -8.60
CA LYS A 33 23.07 8.80 -9.83
C LYS A 33 24.59 8.84 -9.66
N HIS A 34 25.10 9.61 -8.70
CA HIS A 34 26.53 9.81 -8.46
C HIS A 34 27.06 9.04 -7.23
N ASN A 35 26.22 8.30 -6.53
CA ASN A 35 26.59 7.56 -5.32
C ASN A 35 26.41 6.06 -5.53
N THR A 36 27.41 5.29 -5.17
CA THR A 36 27.35 3.82 -5.16
C THR A 36 26.56 3.27 -3.98
N SER A 37 26.40 4.09 -2.92
CA SER A 37 25.71 3.72 -1.68
C SER A 37 24.48 4.59 -1.42
N THR A 38 23.46 4.00 -0.83
CA THR A 38 22.23 4.72 -0.42
C THR A 38 22.44 5.45 0.91
N LEU A 39 21.68 6.52 1.17
CA LEU A 39 21.72 7.19 2.48
C LEU A 39 21.40 6.22 3.63
N PHE A 40 20.48 5.29 3.38
CA PHE A 40 20.14 4.22 4.31
C PHE A 40 21.31 3.28 4.58
N GLU A 41 22.09 2.89 3.56
CA GLU A 41 23.30 2.09 3.73
C GLU A 41 24.35 2.83 4.56
N LEU A 42 24.57 4.11 4.26
CA LEU A 42 25.52 4.94 5.00
C LEU A 42 25.13 5.08 6.48
N TRP A 43 23.84 5.23 6.78
CA TRP A 43 23.36 5.35 8.16
C TRP A 43 23.31 4.01 8.90
N LYS A 44 22.78 2.97 8.25
CA LYS A 44 22.43 1.70 8.91
C LYS A 44 23.44 0.58 8.67
N GLY A 45 24.45 0.81 7.83
CA GLY A 45 25.49 -0.18 7.51
C GLY A 45 24.99 -1.42 6.76
N ARG A 46 23.75 -1.39 6.23
CA ARG A 46 23.13 -2.52 5.54
C ARG A 46 22.38 -2.08 4.28
N LYS A 47 22.41 -2.93 3.25
CA LYS A 47 21.69 -2.69 2.00
C LYS A 47 20.17 -2.74 2.21
N PRO A 48 19.39 -1.75 1.74
CA PRO A 48 17.94 -1.85 1.79
C PRO A 48 17.46 -2.92 0.79
N SER A 49 16.48 -3.72 1.20
CA SER A 49 15.75 -4.57 0.26
C SER A 49 14.82 -3.69 -0.57
N LEU A 50 14.80 -3.80 -1.90
CA LEU A 50 13.84 -3.06 -2.73
C LEU A 50 12.53 -3.83 -2.96
N LYS A 51 12.50 -5.13 -2.63
CA LYS A 51 11.37 -6.03 -2.92
C LYS A 51 10.07 -5.69 -2.18
N TYR A 52 10.16 -4.92 -1.11
CA TYR A 52 9.00 -4.52 -0.30
C TYR A 52 8.39 -3.19 -0.76
N PHE A 53 9.04 -2.48 -1.70
CA PHE A 53 8.44 -1.28 -2.26
C PHE A 53 7.18 -1.63 -3.05
N ARG A 54 6.16 -0.81 -2.88
CA ARG A 54 4.86 -0.91 -3.55
C ARG A 54 4.50 0.40 -4.19
N VAL A 55 3.69 0.32 -5.25
CA VAL A 55 3.20 1.50 -5.98
C VAL A 55 2.26 2.32 -5.09
N TRP A 56 2.59 3.58 -4.87
CA TRP A 56 1.79 4.47 -4.04
C TRP A 56 0.41 4.75 -4.67
N GLY A 57 -0.64 4.65 -3.86
CA GLY A 57 -1.99 4.92 -4.32
C GLY A 57 -2.66 3.78 -5.10
N CYS A 58 -2.01 2.61 -5.20
CA CYS A 58 -2.64 1.42 -5.77
C CYS A 58 -3.69 0.83 -4.83
N LEU A 59 -4.57 0.01 -5.40
CA LEU A 59 -5.53 -0.79 -4.67
C LEU A 59 -4.79 -1.90 -3.90
N ALA A 60 -5.11 -2.03 -2.61
CA ALA A 60 -4.62 -3.08 -1.75
C ALA A 60 -5.80 -3.78 -1.07
N LYS A 61 -5.81 -5.11 -1.11
CA LYS A 61 -6.73 -5.93 -0.32
C LYS A 61 -6.05 -6.30 0.97
N VAL A 62 -6.43 -5.62 2.03
CA VAL A 62 -5.78 -5.70 3.34
C VAL A 62 -6.46 -6.74 4.19
N LEU A 63 -5.68 -7.64 4.76
CA LEU A 63 -6.18 -8.72 5.60
C LEU A 63 -6.41 -8.20 7.02
N VAL A 64 -7.64 -8.30 7.52
CA VAL A 64 -7.99 -7.80 8.86
C VAL A 64 -7.34 -8.67 9.93
N PRO A 65 -6.86 -8.16 11.08
CA PRO A 65 -6.29 -8.97 12.15
C PRO A 65 -7.28 -9.98 12.71
N GLU A 66 -6.77 -11.13 13.15
CA GLU A 66 -7.58 -12.28 13.58
C GLU A 66 -8.61 -11.93 14.66
N HIS A 67 -8.26 -11.07 15.61
CA HIS A 67 -9.18 -10.62 16.68
C HIS A 67 -10.44 -9.91 16.18
N LYS A 68 -10.40 -9.31 14.98
CA LYS A 68 -11.54 -8.64 14.34
C LYS A 68 -12.18 -9.49 13.25
N ARG A 69 -11.65 -10.69 12.96
CA ARG A 69 -12.23 -11.61 11.98
C ARG A 69 -13.37 -12.40 12.61
N LYS A 70 -14.49 -12.49 11.88
CA LYS A 70 -15.53 -13.48 12.16
C LYS A 70 -15.13 -14.82 11.51
N LYS A 71 -15.54 -15.94 12.12
CA LYS A 71 -15.27 -17.31 11.62
C LYS A 71 -15.79 -17.52 10.19
N LEU A 72 -16.91 -16.87 9.86
CA LEU A 72 -17.51 -16.79 8.53
C LEU A 72 -17.72 -15.32 8.16
N GLY A 73 -17.34 -14.92 6.94
CA GLY A 73 -17.51 -13.56 6.43
C GLY A 73 -16.29 -13.01 5.68
N PRO A 74 -16.38 -11.76 5.18
CA PRO A 74 -15.27 -11.11 4.49
C PRO A 74 -14.07 -10.95 5.43
N LYS A 75 -12.91 -11.43 4.99
CA LYS A 75 -11.64 -11.37 5.76
C LYS A 75 -10.74 -10.20 5.34
N THR A 76 -11.06 -9.56 4.21
CA THR A 76 -10.26 -8.51 3.60
C THR A 76 -11.06 -7.22 3.45
N VAL A 77 -10.36 -6.10 3.48
CA VAL A 77 -10.88 -4.75 3.25
C VAL A 77 -10.19 -4.18 2.02
N ASP A 78 -10.94 -3.52 1.15
CA ASP A 78 -10.33 -2.80 0.04
C ASP A 78 -9.85 -1.45 0.55
N ALA A 79 -8.56 -1.18 0.34
CA ALA A 79 -7.88 0.02 0.80
C ALA A 79 -6.90 0.53 -0.26
N VAL A 80 -6.43 1.76 -0.10
CA VAL A 80 -5.43 2.37 -0.97
C VAL A 80 -4.11 2.46 -0.20
N PHE A 81 -3.01 2.04 -0.81
CA PHE A 81 -1.70 2.11 -0.17
C PHE A 81 -1.20 3.56 -0.04
N LEU A 82 -0.90 3.99 1.19
CA LEU A 82 -0.46 5.36 1.51
C LEU A 82 1.00 5.47 1.91
N GLY A 83 1.64 4.39 2.38
CA GLY A 83 3.04 4.45 2.76
C GLY A 83 3.47 3.44 3.82
N TYR A 84 4.63 3.69 4.39
CA TYR A 84 5.30 2.80 5.34
C TYR A 84 5.21 3.38 6.75
N VAL A 85 5.02 2.52 7.75
CA VAL A 85 5.09 2.94 9.16
C VAL A 85 6.54 2.98 9.61
N GLU A 86 6.92 4.01 10.36
CA GLU A 86 8.25 4.07 10.97
C GLU A 86 8.40 3.02 12.07
N LYS A 87 9.54 2.31 12.09
CA LYS A 87 9.91 1.31 13.11
C LYS A 87 9.00 0.07 13.18
N SER A 88 8.11 -0.12 12.22
CA SER A 88 7.26 -1.32 12.09
C SER A 88 7.36 -1.91 10.68
N TYR A 89 6.98 -3.18 10.54
CA TYR A 89 6.74 -3.82 9.25
C TYR A 89 5.34 -3.50 8.70
N ALA A 90 4.51 -2.80 9.47
CA ALA A 90 3.19 -2.38 9.05
C ALA A 90 3.26 -1.31 7.94
N LEU A 91 2.20 -1.29 7.16
CA LEU A 91 1.97 -0.40 6.05
C LEU A 91 0.72 0.43 6.34
N ARG A 92 0.71 1.67 5.86
CA ARG A 92 -0.41 2.61 6.02
C ARG A 92 -1.32 2.51 4.81
N PHE A 93 -2.63 2.39 5.07
CA PHE A 93 -3.65 2.29 4.04
C PHE A 93 -4.82 3.22 4.33
N LEU A 94 -5.47 3.71 3.28
CA LEU A 94 -6.75 4.41 3.35
C LEU A 94 -7.88 3.44 3.03
N VAL A 95 -8.80 3.21 3.95
CA VAL A 95 -9.93 2.32 3.70
C VAL A 95 -10.90 2.96 2.71
N ILE A 96 -11.17 2.28 1.59
CA ILE A 96 -12.13 2.75 0.57
C ILE A 96 -13.44 1.98 0.63
N LYS A 97 -13.41 0.70 0.97
CA LYS A 97 -14.61 -0.12 1.18
C LYS A 97 -14.38 -1.10 2.31
N SER A 98 -15.26 -1.04 3.30
CA SER A 98 -15.30 -2.01 4.39
C SER A 98 -16.65 -2.71 4.39
N LYS A 99 -16.63 -4.04 4.51
CA LYS A 99 -17.80 -4.87 4.82
C LYS A 99 -17.77 -5.39 6.26
N ILE A 100 -16.80 -4.94 7.06
CA ILE A 100 -16.50 -5.46 8.38
C ILE A 100 -16.90 -4.41 9.43
N PRO A 101 -17.71 -4.77 10.43
CA PRO A 101 -18.10 -3.83 11.48
C PRO A 101 -16.87 -3.39 12.29
N GLY A 102 -16.73 -2.07 12.51
CA GLY A 102 -15.63 -1.49 13.28
C GLY A 102 -14.41 -1.01 12.47
N ILE A 103 -14.49 -1.06 11.12
CA ILE A 103 -13.55 -0.37 10.24
C ILE A 103 -14.35 0.59 9.37
N GLU A 104 -14.15 1.88 9.62
CA GLU A 104 -14.81 2.96 8.91
C GLU A 104 -14.12 3.26 7.57
N VAL A 105 -14.90 3.78 6.62
CA VAL A 105 -14.39 4.24 5.33
C VAL A 105 -13.71 5.59 5.52
N ASN A 106 -12.68 5.86 4.72
CA ASN A 106 -11.88 7.08 4.79
C ASN A 106 -11.02 7.22 6.07
N THR A 107 -10.82 6.12 6.80
CA THR A 107 -9.89 6.05 7.93
C THR A 107 -8.54 5.52 7.47
N ILE A 108 -7.46 6.09 8.01
CA ILE A 108 -6.10 5.57 7.83
C ILE A 108 -5.89 4.45 8.83
N VAL A 109 -5.43 3.31 8.34
CA VAL A 109 -5.23 2.07 9.10
C VAL A 109 -3.84 1.52 8.84
N GLU A 110 -3.28 0.85 9.86
CA GLU A 110 -1.97 0.22 9.79
C GLU A 110 -2.12 -1.30 9.83
N PHE A 111 -1.60 -1.97 8.81
CA PHE A 111 -1.67 -3.43 8.68
C PHE A 111 -0.40 -4.00 8.06
N CYS A 112 -0.04 -5.22 8.46
CA CYS A 112 1.16 -5.91 7.93
C CYS A 112 0.86 -6.71 6.66
N ASP A 113 -0.33 -7.31 6.57
CA ASP A 113 -0.67 -8.27 5.52
C ASP A 113 -1.63 -7.65 4.50
N ALA A 114 -1.14 -7.48 3.27
CA ALA A 114 -1.94 -6.97 2.17
C ALA A 114 -1.51 -7.57 0.84
N VAL A 115 -2.49 -7.78 -0.05
CA VAL A 115 -2.26 -8.11 -1.46
C VAL A 115 -2.42 -6.84 -2.28
N PHE A 116 -1.42 -6.53 -3.11
CA PHE A 116 -1.35 -5.29 -3.88
C PHE A 116 -1.75 -5.55 -5.33
N LEU A 117 -2.63 -4.70 -5.84
CA LEU A 117 -3.06 -4.66 -7.24
C LEU A 117 -2.50 -3.36 -7.83
N GLU A 118 -1.21 -3.40 -8.18
CA GLU A 118 -0.42 -2.19 -8.50
C GLU A 118 -0.89 -1.46 -9.76
N ASP A 119 -1.58 -2.16 -10.66
CA ASP A 119 -2.15 -1.60 -11.90
C ASP A 119 -3.50 -0.92 -11.70
N VAL A 120 -4.11 -1.05 -10.51
CA VAL A 120 -5.46 -0.55 -10.23
C VAL A 120 -5.40 0.69 -9.34
N PHE A 121 -5.87 1.82 -9.85
CA PHE A 121 -5.94 3.10 -9.13
C PHE A 121 -7.40 3.52 -8.91
N PRO A 122 -8.02 3.14 -7.78
CA PRO A 122 -9.46 3.29 -7.56
C PRO A 122 -9.90 4.76 -7.49
N MET A 123 -8.98 5.68 -7.18
CA MET A 123 -9.25 7.11 -7.10
C MET A 123 -9.19 7.82 -8.46
N LYS A 124 -8.58 7.20 -9.47
CA LYS A 124 -8.55 7.70 -10.86
C LYS A 124 -9.60 7.10 -11.75
N THR A 125 -9.76 5.78 -11.69
CA THR A 125 -10.55 5.02 -12.67
C THR A 125 -12.04 5.00 -12.33
N GLY A 126 -12.44 5.61 -11.21
CA GLY A 126 -13.70 5.27 -10.56
C GLY A 126 -13.60 3.84 -10.02
N ILE A 127 -14.29 3.57 -8.92
CA ILE A 127 -14.26 2.24 -8.32
C ILE A 127 -14.83 1.22 -9.33
N PRO A 128 -14.06 0.23 -9.81
CA PRO A 128 -14.63 -0.85 -10.60
C PRO A 128 -15.56 -1.65 -9.69
N SER A 129 -16.84 -1.65 -10.00
CA SER A 129 -17.88 -2.37 -9.26
C SER A 129 -17.87 -3.87 -9.58
N SER A 130 -16.70 -4.53 -9.58
CA SER A 130 -16.54 -5.99 -9.59
C SER A 130 -15.07 -6.36 -9.80
N VAL A 131 -14.28 -6.50 -8.73
CA VAL A 131 -13.08 -7.36 -8.79
C VAL A 131 -13.19 -8.33 -7.63
N SER A 132 -14.04 -9.34 -7.86
CA SER A 132 -14.15 -10.56 -7.07
C SER A 132 -12.83 -11.31 -7.16
N LEU A 133 -12.28 -11.72 -6.02
CA LEU A 133 -11.10 -12.59 -5.96
C LEU A 133 -11.52 -14.00 -6.38
N GLU A 134 -11.63 -14.26 -7.67
CA GLU A 134 -11.71 -15.64 -8.19
C GLU A 134 -10.65 -15.90 -9.29
N ASP A 135 -10.21 -14.88 -10.03
CA ASP A 135 -9.30 -15.11 -11.17
C ASP A 135 -7.81 -15.26 -10.81
N SER A 136 -7.39 -14.91 -9.59
CA SER A 136 -5.97 -15.00 -9.19
C SER A 136 -5.53 -16.39 -8.70
N LEU A 137 -6.47 -17.32 -8.48
CA LEU A 137 -6.17 -18.69 -8.07
C LEU A 137 -6.19 -19.69 -9.25
N ALA A 138 -6.69 -19.27 -10.42
CA ALA A 138 -6.75 -20.13 -11.61
C ALA A 138 -5.41 -20.25 -12.36
N SER A 139 -4.48 -19.30 -12.21
CA SER A 139 -3.19 -19.32 -12.92
C SER A 139 -2.07 -20.10 -12.22
N THR A 140 -2.26 -20.52 -10.97
CA THR A 140 -1.25 -21.31 -10.21
C THR A 140 -1.55 -22.82 -10.22
N SER A 141 -2.53 -23.27 -11.00
CA SER A 141 -2.92 -24.70 -11.07
C SER A 141 -2.60 -25.39 -12.40
N ILE A 142 -1.91 -24.72 -13.33
CA ILE A 142 -1.38 -25.35 -14.54
C ILE A 142 0.06 -24.87 -14.76
N SER A 143 1.00 -25.56 -14.13
CA SER A 143 2.37 -25.77 -14.63
C SER A 143 2.90 -27.08 -14.04
#